data_AF-A0A950UU42-F1
#
_entry.id   AF-A0A950UU42-F1
#
_cell.length_a   1.000
_cell.length_b   1.000
_cell.length_c   1.000
_cell.angle_alpha   90.00
_cell.angle_beta   90.00
_cell.angle_gamma   90.00
#
_symmetry.space_group_name_H-M   'P 1'
#
loop_
_entity.id
_entity.type
_entity.pdbx_description
1 polymer ?
#
loop_
_entity_poly.entity_id
_entity_poly.type
_entity_poly.pdbx_seq_one_letter_code
_entity_poly.pdbx_strand_id
1 'polypeptide(L)'
;MRRTIVWVGGLVGGALLLAALAIYLYLQGVYRFSYPDPVTYPVRGIDVSHHQGTIDWRKVAREDIRFAYLKASEGGDWFDLSFGQNLKEAREAGLAVGAYHYFTLCAPGPVQARNFLRALPPGTELHLPPAIDLEYVGNCAARPGKGKLVRELKAFIRIIQTRFPQPPVIYSTQTFFEDYLDKDPVFAAYPLWV
;
A
#
# COMPACT_ATOMS: atom_id res chain seq x y z
N MET A 1 53.86 -1.33 19.06
CA MET A 1 52.94 -0.27 18.57
C MET A 1 52.40 -0.47 17.15
N ARG A 2 53.19 -0.88 16.14
CA ARG A 2 52.69 -1.05 14.75
C ARG A 2 51.65 -2.16 14.52
N ARG A 3 51.74 -3.29 15.24
CA ARG A 3 50.83 -4.43 15.04
C ARG A 3 49.38 -4.10 15.44
N THR A 4 49.18 -3.37 16.53
CA THR A 4 47.85 -3.01 17.05
C THR A 4 47.05 -2.12 16.08
N ILE A 5 47.72 -1.22 15.36
CA ILE A 5 47.09 -0.32 14.37
C ILE A 5 46.57 -1.09 13.15
N VAL A 6 47.28 -2.14 12.72
CA VAL A 6 46.87 -2.98 11.58
C VAL A 6 45.62 -3.81 11.92
N TRP A 7 45.54 -4.33 13.15
CA TRP A 7 44.34 -5.06 13.63
C TRP A 7 43.13 -4.16 13.76
N VAL A 8 43.29 -2.93 14.27
CA VAL A 8 42.20 -1.94 14.36
C VAL A 8 41.72 -1.52 12.97
N GLY A 9 42.62 -1.28 12.02
CA GLY A 9 42.25 -0.96 10.63
C GLY A 9 41.51 -2.10 9.92
N GLY A 10 41.91 -3.35 10.13
CA GLY A 10 41.23 -4.52 9.60
C GLY A 10 39.83 -4.73 10.18
N LEU A 11 39.64 -4.49 11.49
CA LEU A 11 38.35 -4.56 12.16
C LEU A 11 37.37 -3.48 11.67
N VAL A 12 37.86 -2.25 11.49
CA VAL A 12 37.04 -1.14 10.95
C VAL A 12 36.64 -1.43 9.49
N GLY A 13 37.57 -1.93 8.66
CA GLY A 13 37.26 -2.31 7.28
C GLY A 13 36.23 -3.44 7.19
N GLY A 14 36.35 -4.46 8.04
CA GLY A 14 35.36 -5.56 8.12
C GLY A 14 33.97 -5.08 8.55
N ALA A 15 33.89 -4.19 9.55
CA ALA A 15 32.62 -3.63 10.01
C ALA A 15 31.91 -2.79 8.93
N LEU A 16 32.67 -2.00 8.16
CA LEU A 16 32.12 -1.19 7.05
C LEU A 16 31.60 -2.07 5.91
N LEU A 17 32.28 -3.17 5.59
CA LEU A 17 31.82 -4.13 4.57
C LEU A 17 30.53 -4.84 5.01
N LEU A 18 30.44 -5.24 6.29
CA LEU A 18 29.22 -5.83 6.85
C LEU A 18 28.06 -4.83 6.87
N ALA A 19 28.32 -3.56 7.22
CA ALA A 19 27.31 -2.50 7.17
C ALA A 19 26.84 -2.23 5.73
N ALA A 20 27.77 -2.14 4.77
CA ALA A 20 27.44 -1.98 3.36
C ALA A 20 26.63 -3.15 2.81
N LEU A 21 26.98 -4.38 3.19
CA LEU A 21 26.21 -5.58 2.84
C LEU A 21 24.82 -5.57 3.48
N ALA A 22 24.71 -5.21 4.77
CA ALA A 22 23.43 -5.11 5.45
C ALA A 22 22.53 -4.04 4.82
N ILE A 23 23.10 -2.87 4.48
CA ILE A 23 22.39 -1.80 3.74
C ILE A 23 21.96 -2.31 2.37
N TYR A 24 22.85 -2.98 1.63
CA TYR A 24 22.52 -3.56 0.33
C TYR A 24 21.35 -4.56 0.43
N LEU A 25 21.40 -5.49 1.40
CA LEU A 25 20.33 -6.47 1.62
C LEU A 25 19.02 -5.82 2.08
N TYR A 26 19.08 -4.75 2.88
CA TYR A 26 17.93 -3.94 3.26
C TYR A 26 17.30 -3.24 2.03
N LEU A 27 18.14 -2.62 1.19
CA LEU A 27 17.70 -1.95 -0.04
C LEU A 27 17.11 -2.93 -1.06
N GLN A 28 17.58 -4.18 -1.07
CA GLN A 28 17.00 -5.27 -1.88
C GLN A 28 15.76 -5.93 -1.25
N GLY A 29 15.34 -5.49 -0.05
CA GLY A 29 14.17 -6.02 0.65
C GLY A 29 14.35 -7.43 1.22
N VAL A 30 15.58 -7.94 1.28
CA VAL A 30 15.90 -9.27 1.86
C VAL A 30 15.72 -9.25 3.38
N TYR A 31 16.03 -8.12 4.02
CA TYR A 31 15.79 -7.88 5.44
C TYR A 31 15.02 -6.58 5.63
N ARG A 32 13.79 -6.66 6.16
CA ARG A 32 13.04 -5.52 6.70
C ARG A 32 12.86 -5.72 8.20
N PHE A 33 13.06 -4.68 8.99
CA PHE A 33 12.96 -4.74 10.45
C PHE A 33 11.52 -4.77 10.98
N SER A 34 10.53 -4.65 10.10
CA SER A 34 9.11 -4.53 10.46
C SER A 34 8.27 -5.64 9.84
N TYR A 35 8.60 -6.90 10.12
CA TYR A 35 7.65 -7.99 9.86
C TYR A 35 6.79 -8.22 11.11
N PRO A 36 5.46 -8.14 11.01
CA PRO A 36 4.58 -8.58 12.08
C PRO A 36 4.92 -10.02 12.50
N ASP A 37 4.81 -10.30 13.79
CA ASP A 37 5.07 -11.64 14.32
C ASP A 37 4.17 -12.67 13.59
N PRO A 38 4.74 -13.69 12.93
CA PRO A 38 3.98 -14.59 12.07
C PRO A 38 3.06 -15.54 12.86
N VAL A 39 3.22 -15.65 14.17
CA VAL A 39 2.32 -16.43 15.03
C VAL A 39 1.08 -15.61 15.37
N THR A 40 1.27 -14.34 15.72
CA THR A 40 0.20 -13.38 16.01
C THR A 40 -0.56 -12.97 14.74
N TYR A 41 0.16 -12.78 13.64
CA TYR A 41 -0.35 -12.33 12.35
C TYR A 41 0.01 -13.34 11.23
N PRO A 42 -0.63 -14.52 11.20
CA PRO A 42 -0.26 -15.59 10.27
C PRO A 42 -0.69 -15.34 8.82
N VAL A 43 -1.60 -14.38 8.58
CA VAL A 43 -2.04 -14.03 7.23
C VAL A 43 -1.22 -12.85 6.74
N ARG A 44 -0.34 -13.10 5.78
CA ARG A 44 0.54 -12.08 5.20
C ARG A 44 0.09 -11.70 3.80
N GLY A 45 0.34 -10.44 3.44
CA GLY A 45 0.00 -9.90 2.15
C GLY A 45 1.04 -8.88 1.69
N ILE A 46 0.88 -8.44 0.45
CA ILE A 46 1.65 -7.35 -0.14
C ILE A 46 0.71 -6.32 -0.76
N ASP A 47 1.21 -5.12 -0.99
CA ASP A 47 0.61 -4.14 -1.87
C ASP A 47 1.57 -3.81 -3.01
N VAL A 48 1.03 -3.64 -4.23
CA VAL A 48 1.83 -3.35 -5.42
C VAL A 48 1.12 -2.38 -6.37
N SER A 49 1.93 -1.74 -7.19
CA SER A 49 1.55 -0.82 -8.25
C SER A 49 2.45 -1.04 -9.48
N HIS A 50 2.32 -0.21 -10.50
CA HIS A 50 3.26 -0.18 -11.63
C HIS A 50 4.73 0.03 -11.21
N HIS A 51 5.02 0.61 -10.04
CA HIS A 51 6.39 0.83 -9.58
C HIS A 51 7.17 -0.46 -9.37
N GLN A 52 6.50 -1.59 -9.13
CA GLN A 52 7.14 -2.89 -8.94
C GLN A 52 7.53 -3.56 -10.27
N GLY A 53 7.09 -3.03 -11.42
CA GLY A 53 7.35 -3.63 -12.73
C GLY A 53 6.71 -5.03 -12.87
N THR A 54 7.39 -5.92 -13.58
CA THR A 54 6.93 -7.31 -13.76
C THR A 54 7.18 -8.13 -12.50
N ILE A 55 6.14 -8.78 -11.99
CA ILE A 55 6.18 -9.56 -10.75
C ILE A 55 6.06 -11.06 -11.07
N ASP A 56 6.94 -11.89 -10.52
CA ASP A 56 6.75 -13.34 -10.52
C ASP A 56 5.75 -13.72 -9.41
N TRP A 57 4.47 -13.69 -9.74
CA TRP A 57 3.37 -13.98 -8.81
C TRP A 57 3.42 -15.41 -8.25
N ARG A 58 3.96 -16.37 -9.00
CA ARG A 58 4.15 -17.75 -8.50
C ARG A 58 5.24 -17.80 -7.43
N LYS A 59 6.31 -17.02 -7.59
CA LYS A 59 7.32 -16.87 -6.54
C LYS A 59 6.72 -16.21 -5.31
N VAL A 60 5.96 -15.12 -5.47
CA VAL A 60 5.26 -14.45 -4.36
C VAL A 60 4.37 -15.44 -3.58
N ALA A 61 3.56 -16.24 -4.28
CA ALA A 61 2.70 -17.25 -3.64
C ALA A 61 3.48 -18.28 -2.80
N ARG A 62 4.70 -18.64 -3.22
CA ARG A 62 5.57 -19.59 -2.50
C ARG A 62 6.21 -19.01 -1.25
N GLU A 63 6.23 -17.69 -1.10
CA GLU A 63 6.77 -16.99 0.08
C GLU A 63 5.75 -16.83 1.21
N ASP A 64 4.66 -17.62 1.16
CA ASP A 64 3.55 -17.62 2.12
C ASP A 64 2.84 -16.25 2.21
N ILE A 65 2.75 -15.60 1.04
CA ILE A 65 1.87 -14.46 0.79
C ILE A 65 0.49 -14.98 0.38
N ARG A 66 -0.54 -14.54 1.10
CA ARG A 66 -1.92 -15.03 0.95
C ARG A 66 -2.83 -14.06 0.20
N PHE A 67 -2.48 -12.77 0.21
CA PHE A 67 -3.26 -11.75 -0.46
C PHE A 67 -2.41 -10.63 -1.04
N ALA A 68 -2.96 -9.91 -2.02
CA ALA A 68 -2.36 -8.71 -2.59
C ALA A 68 -3.38 -7.59 -2.75
N TYR A 69 -3.03 -6.38 -2.33
CA TYR A 69 -3.74 -5.15 -2.71
C TYR A 69 -3.04 -4.53 -3.93
N LEU A 70 -3.81 -4.25 -4.98
CA LEU A 70 -3.27 -3.78 -6.26
C LEU A 70 -3.74 -2.35 -6.51
N LYS A 71 -2.81 -1.43 -6.84
CA LYS A 71 -3.19 -0.06 -7.20
C LYS A 71 -4.04 -0.12 -8.45
N ALA A 72 -5.26 0.39 -8.39
CA ALA A 72 -6.13 0.48 -9.56
C ALA A 72 -6.08 1.87 -10.18
N SER A 73 -6.12 2.91 -9.34
CA SER A 73 -6.18 4.27 -9.81
C SER A 73 -5.69 5.28 -8.78
N GLU A 74 -5.49 6.50 -9.27
CA GLU A 74 -5.07 7.65 -8.49
C GLU A 74 -5.86 8.88 -8.92
N GLY A 75 -6.33 9.67 -7.96
CA GLY A 75 -6.99 10.93 -8.25
C GLY A 75 -8.20 10.79 -9.20
N GLY A 76 -8.45 11.83 -9.98
CA GLY A 76 -9.66 11.91 -10.81
C GLY A 76 -9.58 11.26 -12.19
N ASP A 77 -8.37 10.93 -12.65
CA ASP A 77 -8.08 10.71 -14.06
C ASP A 77 -6.94 9.72 -14.36
N TRP A 78 -6.22 9.22 -13.35
CA TRP A 78 -5.09 8.32 -13.58
C TRP A 78 -5.43 6.85 -13.25
N PHE A 79 -4.97 5.93 -14.10
CA PHE A 79 -5.11 4.48 -13.94
C PHE A 79 -3.74 3.83 -13.85
N ASP A 80 -3.61 2.83 -12.98
CA ASP A 80 -2.41 2.01 -12.94
C ASP A 80 -2.45 1.00 -14.09
N LEU A 81 -1.54 1.16 -15.07
CA LEU A 81 -1.51 0.32 -16.26
C LEU A 81 -1.15 -1.14 -15.95
N SER A 82 -0.51 -1.41 -14.80
CA SER A 82 -0.18 -2.77 -14.37
C SER A 82 -1.33 -3.45 -13.64
N PHE A 83 -2.39 -2.73 -13.26
CA PHE A 83 -3.51 -3.28 -12.47
C PHE A 83 -4.13 -4.52 -13.11
N GLY A 84 -4.51 -4.45 -14.39
CA GLY A 84 -5.19 -5.56 -15.07
C GLY A 84 -4.33 -6.83 -15.16
N GLN A 85 -3.04 -6.67 -15.44
CA GLN A 85 -2.09 -7.78 -15.50
C GLN A 85 -1.86 -8.36 -14.10
N ASN A 86 -1.57 -7.52 -13.11
CA ASN A 86 -1.37 -7.93 -11.72
C ASN A 86 -2.59 -8.64 -11.16
N LEU A 87 -3.80 -8.14 -11.46
CA LEU A 87 -5.05 -8.75 -11.01
C LEU A 87 -5.19 -10.16 -11.54
N LYS A 88 -4.95 -10.36 -12.84
CA LYS A 88 -5.03 -11.67 -13.48
C LYS A 88 -3.99 -12.63 -12.91
N GLU A 89 -2.72 -12.23 -12.93
CA GLU A 89 -1.60 -13.11 -12.58
C GLU A 89 -1.57 -13.46 -11.08
N ALA A 90 -1.91 -12.51 -10.19
CA ALA A 90 -2.02 -12.79 -8.76
C ALA A 90 -3.15 -13.79 -8.47
N ARG A 91 -4.30 -13.67 -9.15
CA ARG A 91 -5.41 -14.63 -9.02
C ARG A 91 -5.01 -16.01 -9.54
N GLU A 92 -4.35 -16.09 -10.69
CA GLU A 92 -3.85 -17.35 -11.26
C GLU A 92 -2.80 -18.02 -10.35
N ALA A 93 -2.04 -17.24 -9.59
CA ALA A 93 -1.11 -17.72 -8.57
C ALA A 93 -1.80 -18.13 -7.25
N GLY A 94 -3.13 -17.98 -7.14
CA GLY A 94 -3.92 -18.41 -5.99
C GLY A 94 -4.02 -17.41 -4.84
N LEU A 95 -3.67 -16.13 -5.06
CA LEU A 95 -3.77 -15.10 -4.04
C LEU A 95 -5.19 -14.51 -3.96
N ALA A 96 -5.61 -14.15 -2.75
CA ALA A 96 -6.75 -13.24 -2.58
C ALA A 96 -6.35 -11.84 -3.08
N VAL A 97 -7.22 -11.16 -3.84
CA VAL A 97 -6.89 -9.86 -4.44
C VAL A 97 -7.85 -8.78 -3.97
N GLY A 98 -7.30 -7.63 -3.60
CA GLY A 98 -7.99 -6.37 -3.38
C GLY A 98 -7.48 -5.32 -4.35
N ALA A 99 -8.25 -4.24 -4.50
CA ALA A 99 -7.85 -3.07 -5.28
C ALA A 99 -7.85 -1.85 -4.39
N TYR A 100 -6.86 -0.97 -4.56
CA TYR A 100 -6.79 0.29 -3.82
C TYR A 100 -6.80 1.51 -4.74
N HIS A 101 -7.32 2.61 -4.20
CA HIS A 101 -7.31 3.92 -4.82
C HIS A 101 -6.42 4.87 -4.03
N TYR A 102 -5.43 5.47 -4.69
CA TYR A 102 -4.64 6.56 -4.11
C TYR A 102 -5.45 7.86 -4.16
N PHE A 103 -5.90 8.34 -3.00
CA PHE A 103 -6.79 9.48 -2.91
C PHE A 103 -5.99 10.80 -2.89
N THR A 104 -6.21 11.65 -3.90
CA THR A 104 -5.55 12.96 -3.96
C THR A 104 -6.36 14.03 -3.25
N LEU A 105 -5.68 14.97 -2.58
CA LEU A 105 -6.31 16.02 -1.78
C LEU A 105 -6.85 17.21 -2.60
N CYS A 106 -6.60 17.19 -3.90
CA CYS A 106 -6.93 18.25 -4.86
C CYS A 106 -8.09 17.87 -5.81
N ALA A 107 -8.63 16.66 -5.74
CA ALA A 107 -9.75 16.22 -6.58
C ALA A 107 -11.01 15.93 -5.76
N PRO A 108 -12.23 16.19 -6.29
CA PRO A 108 -13.48 15.84 -5.59
C PRO A 108 -13.64 14.32 -5.45
N GLY A 109 -14.12 13.88 -4.29
CA GLY A 109 -14.33 12.46 -3.97
C GLY A 109 -15.22 11.73 -4.97
N PRO A 110 -16.33 12.33 -5.47
CA PRO A 110 -17.14 11.69 -6.51
C PRO A 110 -16.41 11.45 -7.84
N VAL A 111 -15.47 12.32 -8.21
CA VAL A 111 -14.67 12.16 -9.43
C VAL A 111 -13.70 11.00 -9.24
N GLN A 112 -13.01 10.99 -8.10
CA GLN A 112 -12.08 9.93 -7.70
C GLN A 112 -12.76 8.56 -7.62
N ALA A 113 -13.96 8.47 -7.07
CA ALA A 113 -14.70 7.20 -6.98
C ALA A 113 -15.09 6.66 -8.37
N ARG A 114 -15.53 7.53 -9.28
CA ARG A 114 -15.77 7.14 -10.68
C ARG A 114 -14.48 6.72 -11.36
N ASN A 115 -13.36 7.36 -11.04
CA ASN A 115 -12.06 6.97 -11.56
C ASN A 115 -11.69 5.55 -11.10
N PHE A 116 -11.80 5.27 -9.81
CA PHE A 116 -11.62 3.93 -9.25
C PHE A 116 -12.50 2.87 -9.91
N LEU A 117 -13.80 3.12 -10.03
CA LEU A 117 -14.70 2.15 -10.66
C LEU A 117 -14.41 1.90 -12.14
N ARG A 118 -13.96 2.92 -12.89
CA ARG A 118 -13.56 2.77 -14.31
C ARG A 118 -12.25 2.01 -14.49
N ALA A 119 -11.34 2.08 -13.51
CA ALA A 119 -10.08 1.36 -13.56
C ALA A 119 -10.23 -0.15 -13.42
N LEU A 120 -11.37 -0.61 -12.87
CA LEU A 120 -11.67 -2.03 -12.72
C LEU A 120 -12.24 -2.59 -14.03
N PRO A 121 -11.63 -3.62 -14.65
CA PRO A 121 -12.20 -4.29 -15.81
C PRO A 121 -13.66 -4.73 -15.58
N PRO A 122 -14.51 -4.73 -16.62
CA PRO A 122 -15.87 -5.24 -16.51
C PRO A 122 -15.91 -6.67 -15.93
N GLY A 123 -16.80 -6.91 -14.97
CA GLY A 123 -16.90 -8.20 -14.29
C GLY A 123 -15.82 -8.45 -13.24
N THR A 124 -14.97 -7.47 -12.91
CA THR A 124 -14.00 -7.61 -11.81
C THR A 124 -14.70 -7.96 -10.50
N GLU A 125 -14.23 -9.05 -9.91
CA GLU A 125 -14.55 -9.49 -8.55
C GLU A 125 -13.29 -9.37 -7.71
N LEU A 126 -13.41 -8.71 -6.55
CA LEU A 126 -12.34 -8.60 -5.57
C LEU A 126 -12.63 -9.58 -4.45
N HIS A 127 -11.61 -10.32 -4.01
CA HIS A 127 -11.70 -11.22 -2.86
C HIS A 127 -11.63 -10.43 -1.53
N LEU A 128 -11.06 -9.22 -1.57
CA LEU A 128 -10.93 -8.31 -0.44
C LEU A 128 -11.78 -7.04 -0.67
N PRO A 129 -12.21 -6.34 0.40
CA PRO A 129 -12.84 -5.02 0.26
C PRO A 129 -11.91 -4.03 -0.47
N PRO A 130 -12.45 -3.09 -1.26
CA PRO A 130 -11.65 -1.99 -1.79
C PRO A 130 -10.91 -1.25 -0.68
N ALA A 131 -9.70 -0.77 -0.96
CA ALA A 131 -8.97 0.09 -0.04
C ALA A 131 -8.89 1.53 -0.55
N ILE A 132 -8.88 2.49 0.38
CA ILE A 132 -8.63 3.90 0.10
C ILE A 132 -7.31 4.25 0.77
N ASP A 133 -6.34 4.66 -0.04
CA ASP A 133 -5.02 5.05 0.40
C ASP A 133 -4.99 6.57 0.67
N LEU A 134 -4.73 6.91 1.94
CA LEU A 134 -4.71 8.27 2.48
C LEU A 134 -3.33 8.61 3.02
N GLU A 135 -2.53 9.26 2.19
CA GLU A 135 -1.19 9.69 2.58
C GLU A 135 -0.77 11.01 1.93
N TYR A 136 0.28 11.62 2.51
CA TYR A 136 0.86 12.86 1.99
C TYR A 136 1.95 12.62 0.93
N VAL A 137 2.64 11.49 0.98
CA VAL A 137 3.81 11.21 0.12
C VAL A 137 3.34 10.98 -1.30
N GLY A 138 3.82 11.79 -2.25
CA GLY A 138 3.37 11.74 -3.66
C GLY A 138 2.07 12.51 -3.94
N ASN A 139 1.42 13.03 -2.90
CA ASN A 139 0.16 13.77 -3.06
C ASN A 139 0.40 15.20 -3.52
N CYS A 140 -0.65 15.86 -4.01
CA CYS A 140 -0.59 17.28 -4.33
C CYS A 140 -0.41 18.16 -3.08
N ALA A 141 -0.02 19.42 -3.27
CA ALA A 141 0.25 20.36 -2.18
C ALA A 141 -1.00 20.82 -1.39
N ALA A 142 -2.21 20.46 -1.84
CA ALA A 142 -3.45 20.85 -1.18
C ALA A 142 -3.57 20.25 0.23
N ARG A 143 -3.97 21.05 1.22
CA ARG A 143 -4.24 20.62 2.60
C ARG A 143 -5.63 21.10 3.01
N PRO A 144 -6.71 20.43 2.54
CA PRO A 144 -8.07 20.84 2.84
C PRO A 144 -8.34 20.73 4.34
N GLY A 145 -9.24 21.55 4.89
CA GLY A 145 -9.69 21.36 6.27
C GLY A 145 -10.40 20.01 6.45
N LYS A 146 -10.29 19.40 7.64
CA LYS A 146 -10.85 18.07 7.97
C LYS A 146 -12.30 17.88 7.51
N GLY A 147 -13.17 18.85 7.76
CA GLY A 147 -14.57 18.77 7.34
C GLY A 147 -14.77 18.67 5.82
N LYS A 148 -13.90 19.29 5.01
CA LYS A 148 -13.93 19.13 3.55
C LYS A 148 -13.48 17.72 3.17
N LEU A 149 -12.34 17.25 3.69
CA LEU A 149 -11.84 15.91 3.39
C LEU A 149 -12.85 14.81 3.75
N VAL A 150 -13.44 14.86 4.95
CA VAL A 150 -14.45 13.89 5.41
C VAL A 150 -15.67 13.88 4.49
N ARG A 151 -16.13 15.06 4.02
CA ARG A 151 -17.24 15.12 3.05
C ARG A 151 -16.88 14.45 1.73
N GLU A 152 -15.69 14.71 1.20
CA GLU A 152 -15.23 14.10 -0.05
C GLU A 152 -15.06 12.59 0.09
N LEU A 153 -14.46 12.12 1.20
CA LEU A 153 -14.30 10.68 1.49
C LEU A 153 -15.65 9.97 1.63
N LYS A 154 -16.61 10.54 2.40
CA LYS A 154 -17.97 9.97 2.49
C LYS A 154 -18.64 9.89 1.12
N ALA A 155 -18.47 10.91 0.28
CA ALA A 155 -19.02 10.91 -1.06
C ALA A 155 -18.36 9.85 -1.94
N PHE A 156 -17.04 9.67 -1.84
CA PHE A 156 -16.30 8.59 -2.51
C PHE A 156 -16.82 7.21 -2.08
N ILE A 157 -16.85 6.96 -0.77
CA ILE A 157 -17.25 5.67 -0.17
C ILE A 157 -18.65 5.28 -0.62
N ARG A 158 -19.61 6.20 -0.52
CA ARG A 158 -21.00 5.96 -0.95
C ARG A 158 -21.08 5.53 -2.42
N ILE A 159 -20.25 6.07 -3.30
CA ILE A 159 -20.25 5.73 -4.72
C ILE A 159 -19.63 4.35 -4.93
N ILE A 160 -18.47 4.04 -4.33
CA ILE A 160 -17.87 2.71 -4.50
C ILE A 160 -18.73 1.60 -3.90
N GLN A 161 -19.51 1.92 -2.85
CA GLN A 161 -20.44 0.98 -2.21
C GLN A 161 -21.64 0.61 -3.09
N THR A 162 -21.89 1.34 -4.19
CA THR A 162 -22.86 0.90 -5.21
C THR A 162 -22.41 -0.37 -5.93
N ARG A 163 -21.11 -0.64 -5.97
CA ARG A 163 -20.52 -1.85 -6.57
C ARG A 163 -19.99 -2.84 -5.52
N PHE A 164 -19.44 -2.33 -4.41
CA PHE A 164 -18.83 -3.11 -3.34
C PHE A 164 -19.51 -2.78 -2.00
N PRO A 165 -20.63 -3.44 -1.64
CA PRO A 165 -21.44 -3.06 -0.49
C PRO A 165 -20.72 -3.08 0.87
N GLN A 166 -19.64 -3.86 0.99
CA GLN A 166 -18.81 -3.94 2.19
C GLN A 166 -18.11 -2.62 2.52
N PRO A 167 -17.81 -2.34 3.80
CA PRO A 167 -16.98 -1.20 4.17
C PRO A 167 -15.59 -1.31 3.50
N PRO A 168 -15.09 -0.24 2.86
CA PRO A 168 -13.72 -0.24 2.36
C PRO A 168 -12.71 -0.23 3.51
N VAL A 169 -11.52 -0.73 3.24
CA VAL A 169 -10.36 -0.59 4.13
C VAL A 169 -9.81 0.83 3.96
N ILE A 170 -9.46 1.48 5.07
CA ILE A 170 -8.75 2.76 5.05
C ILE A 170 -7.28 2.46 5.32
N TYR A 171 -6.41 2.72 4.34
CA TYR A 171 -4.98 2.80 4.58
C TYR A 171 -4.62 4.24 4.94
N SER A 172 -3.74 4.42 5.92
CA SER A 172 -3.21 5.73 6.26
C SER A 172 -1.80 5.64 6.83
N THR A 173 -0.97 6.60 6.43
CA THR A 173 0.25 6.90 7.19
C THR A 173 -0.10 7.49 8.56
N GLN A 174 0.78 7.32 9.55
CA GLN A 174 0.55 7.80 10.92
C GLN A 174 0.21 9.29 10.99
N THR A 175 1.00 10.14 10.31
CA THR A 175 0.81 11.60 10.35
C THR A 175 -0.52 12.01 9.70
N PHE A 176 -0.89 11.39 8.58
CA PHE A 176 -2.18 11.65 7.94
C PHE A 176 -3.34 11.21 8.85
N PHE A 177 -3.19 10.06 9.52
CA PHE A 177 -4.19 9.52 10.43
C PHE A 177 -4.44 10.48 11.60
N GLU A 178 -3.39 10.98 12.24
CA GLU A 178 -3.47 11.93 13.36
C GLU A 178 -4.11 13.27 12.92
N ASP A 179 -3.74 13.79 11.76
CA ASP A 179 -4.25 15.08 11.24
C ASP A 179 -5.73 15.02 10.87
N TYR A 180 -6.18 13.90 10.28
CA TYR A 180 -7.49 13.83 9.63
C TYR A 180 -8.46 12.80 10.19
N LEU A 181 -7.98 11.68 10.74
CA LEU A 181 -8.81 10.49 11.01
C LEU A 181 -9.03 10.20 12.50
N ASP A 182 -7.99 10.25 13.34
CA ASP A 182 -7.94 9.77 14.74
C ASP A 182 -9.12 10.21 15.63
N LYS A 183 -9.63 11.43 15.40
CA LYS A 183 -10.70 12.04 16.23
C LYS A 183 -12.07 12.08 15.58
N ASP A 184 -12.27 11.38 14.46
CA ASP A 184 -13.58 11.33 13.79
C ASP A 184 -14.26 9.97 14.00
N PRO A 185 -15.37 9.89 14.76
CA PRO A 185 -16.07 8.64 15.02
C PRO A 185 -16.61 7.99 13.73
N VAL A 186 -16.71 8.74 12.63
CA VAL A 186 -17.05 8.20 11.32
C VAL A 186 -16.08 7.10 10.90
N PHE A 187 -14.78 7.27 11.17
CA PHE A 187 -13.77 6.34 10.67
C PHE A 187 -13.62 5.08 11.51
N ALA A 188 -14.14 5.08 12.74
CA ALA A 188 -14.18 3.89 13.60
C ALA A 188 -15.01 2.73 13.02
N ALA A 189 -15.88 3.00 12.04
CA ALA A 189 -16.68 1.99 11.35
C ALA A 189 -15.95 1.28 10.20
N TYR A 190 -14.76 1.74 9.80
CA TYR A 190 -14.00 1.17 8.68
C TYR A 190 -12.76 0.43 9.19
N PRO A 191 -12.42 -0.75 8.61
CA PRO A 191 -11.16 -1.42 8.91
C PRO A 191 -9.97 -0.52 8.57
N LEU A 192 -8.99 -0.46 9.47
CA LEU A 192 -7.79 0.35 9.32
C LEU A 192 -6.60 -0.54 8.92
N TRP A 193 -5.82 -0.09 7.94
CA TRP A 193 -4.53 -0.63 7.54
C TRP A 193 -3.46 0.44 7.81
N VAL A 194 -2.53 0.14 8.72
CA VAL A 194 -1.43 1.00 9.19
C VAL A 194 -0.13 0.22 9.28
#